data_AF-A0AAV2WMM9-F1
#
_entry.id   AF-A0AAV2WMM9-F1
#
_cell.length_a   1.000
_cell.length_b   1.000
_cell.length_c   1.000
_cell.angle_alpha   90.00
_cell.angle_beta   90.00
_cell.angle_gamma   90.00
#
_symmetry.space_group_name_H-M   'P 1'
#
loop_
_entity.id
_entity.type
_entity.pdbx_description
1 polymer ?
#
loop_
_entity_poly.entity_id
_entity_poly.type
_entity_poly.pdbx_seq_one_letter_code
_entity_poly.pdbx_strand_id
1 'polypeptide(L)'
;MTVTRLLAAVVLAAGAGLGAAAPAAAEELTQEQFLAAIAQQGVQVGSDEDAVRIAQRMCEIAGDGSGAKLQKAVYYVRDHTKLSKDGVTTFAGIAARVYCPDVLPS
;
A
#
# COMPACT_ATOMS: atom_id res chain seq x y z
N MET A 1 29.15 -19.82 12.61
CA MET A 1 29.97 -19.97 11.39
C MET A 1 29.38 -21.07 10.53
N THR A 2 28.66 -20.63 9.51
CA THR A 2 28.51 -21.17 8.14
C THR A 2 28.34 -22.66 7.83
N VAL A 3 27.33 -22.85 6.96
CA VAL A 3 27.04 -23.93 6.00
C VAL A 3 26.31 -25.16 6.54
N THR A 4 24.99 -25.16 6.41
CA THR A 4 24.21 -26.41 6.45
C THR A 4 23.16 -26.41 5.34
N ARG A 5 23.54 -27.13 4.27
CA ARG A 5 22.72 -28.06 3.49
C ARG A 5 21.52 -27.50 2.72
N LEU A 6 21.77 -27.25 1.43
CA LEU A 6 20.81 -27.55 0.37
C LEU A 6 20.59 -29.07 0.33
N LEU A 7 19.42 -29.53 0.79
CA LEU A 7 18.86 -30.84 0.44
C LEU A 7 17.35 -30.66 0.27
N ALA A 8 16.93 -30.80 -0.98
CA ALA A 8 15.55 -30.79 -1.41
C ALA A 8 14.73 -31.88 -0.69
N ALA A 9 13.58 -31.49 -0.15
CA ALA A 9 12.48 -32.40 0.12
C ALA A 9 11.23 -31.78 -0.51
N VAL A 10 10.89 -32.27 -1.70
CA VAL A 10 9.58 -32.08 -2.32
C VAL A 10 8.54 -32.74 -1.42
N VAL A 11 7.66 -31.94 -0.81
CA VAL A 11 6.36 -32.43 -0.34
C VAL A 11 5.31 -31.69 -1.16
N LEU A 12 4.81 -32.41 -2.16
CA LEU A 12 3.56 -32.09 -2.85
C LEU A 12 2.42 -32.20 -1.84
N ALA A 13 2.01 -31.06 -1.27
CA ALA A 13 0.68 -30.91 -0.71
C ALA A 13 -0.14 -30.12 -1.74
N ALA A 14 -1.00 -30.84 -2.45
CA ALA A 14 -2.08 -30.25 -3.24
C ALA A 14 -3.06 -29.54 -2.29
N GLY A 15 -2.78 -28.27 -1.99
CA GLY A 15 -3.72 -27.33 -1.41
C GLY A 15 -4.19 -26.38 -2.51
N ALA A 16 -5.49 -26.19 -2.62
CA ALA A 16 -6.11 -25.33 -3.61
C ALA A 16 -5.41 -23.96 -3.68
N GLY A 17 -4.92 -23.63 -4.88
CA GLY A 17 -4.34 -22.33 -5.19
C GLY A 17 -5.42 -21.25 -5.16
N LEU A 18 -5.40 -20.44 -4.11
CA LEU A 18 -5.57 -18.99 -4.19
C LEU A 18 -4.36 -18.44 -3.45
N GLY A 19 -3.42 -17.89 -4.23
CA GLY A 19 -2.06 -17.60 -3.81
C GLY A 19 -2.00 -16.83 -2.49
N ALA A 20 -1.52 -17.51 -1.45
CA ALA A 20 -0.67 -16.85 -0.49
C ALA A 20 0.60 -16.45 -1.24
N ALA A 21 0.57 -15.27 -1.85
CA ALA A 21 1.79 -14.59 -2.23
C ALA A 21 2.69 -14.60 -0.99
N ALA A 22 3.91 -15.10 -1.18
CA ALA A 22 4.97 -15.04 -0.19
C ALA A 22 4.99 -13.63 0.44
N PRO A 23 5.33 -13.50 1.73
CA PRO A 23 5.72 -12.19 2.24
C PRO A 23 7.03 -11.88 1.52
N ALA A 24 6.93 -11.21 0.38
CA ALA A 24 8.05 -10.58 -0.25
C ALA A 24 8.50 -9.54 0.76
N ALA A 25 9.59 -9.85 1.47
CA ALA A 25 10.27 -8.94 2.36
C ALA A 25 10.87 -7.79 1.55
N ALA A 26 10.02 -6.96 0.97
CA ALA A 26 10.31 -5.61 0.52
C ALA A 26 9.73 -4.75 1.64
N GLU A 27 10.53 -4.47 2.68
CA GLU A 27 10.22 -3.58 3.82
C GLU A 27 8.77 -3.06 3.78
N GLU A 28 7.82 -3.92 4.17
CA GLU A 28 6.40 -3.61 4.07
C GLU A 28 6.18 -2.41 4.97
N LEU A 29 6.04 -1.22 4.37
CA LEU A 29 5.64 -0.05 5.12
C LEU A 29 4.33 -0.41 5.80
N THR A 30 4.31 -0.46 7.13
CA THR A 30 3.14 -0.96 7.84
C THR A 30 2.04 0.10 7.84
N GLN A 31 0.80 -0.31 8.06
CA GLN A 31 -0.32 0.61 8.33
C GLN A 31 0.04 1.66 9.39
N GLU A 32 0.79 1.25 10.41
CA GLU A 32 1.25 2.11 11.51
C GLU A 32 2.20 3.20 11.02
N GLN A 33 3.12 2.86 10.11
CA GLN A 33 4.03 3.82 9.50
C GLN A 33 3.30 4.79 8.58
N PHE A 34 2.28 4.34 7.88
CA PHE A 34 1.40 5.21 7.11
C PHE A 34 0.68 6.22 8.01
N LEU A 35 0.03 5.76 9.08
CA LEU A 35 -0.67 6.60 10.05
C LEU A 35 0.28 7.60 10.73
N ALA A 36 1.47 7.14 11.12
CA ALA A 36 2.51 7.99 11.68
C ALA A 36 2.97 9.06 10.67
N ALA A 37 3.17 8.69 9.40
CA ALA A 37 3.64 9.62 8.38
C ALA A 37 2.60 10.71 8.05
N ILE A 38 1.32 10.36 7.95
CA ILE A 38 0.25 11.36 7.74
C ILE A 38 0.09 12.25 8.99
N ALA A 39 0.18 11.68 10.20
CA ALA A 39 0.11 12.46 11.44
C ALA A 39 1.27 13.46 11.58
N GLN A 40 2.50 13.05 11.24
CA GLN A 40 3.68 13.92 11.22
C GLN A 40 3.54 15.09 10.24
N GLN A 41 2.77 14.91 9.17
CA GLN A 41 2.50 15.94 8.17
C GLN A 41 1.25 16.77 8.50
N GLY A 42 0.62 16.55 9.67
CA GLY A 42 -0.63 17.23 10.05
C GLY A 42 -1.85 16.79 9.23
N VAL A 43 -1.75 15.67 8.51
CA VAL A 43 -2.79 15.10 7.66
C VAL A 43 -3.63 14.15 8.53
N GLN A 44 -4.80 14.63 8.98
CA GLN A 44 -5.77 13.83 9.72
C GLN A 44 -7.00 13.55 8.85
N VAL A 45 -7.33 12.27 8.70
CA VAL A 45 -8.44 11.80 7.87
C VAL A 45 -9.37 10.98 8.75
N GLY A 46 -10.43 11.62 9.27
CA GLY A 46 -11.46 10.92 10.05
C GLY A 46 -10.85 10.03 11.13
N SER A 47 -11.17 8.74 11.07
CA SER A 47 -10.58 7.68 11.89
C SER A 47 -9.44 6.97 11.17
N ASP A 48 -8.53 6.32 11.91
CA ASP A 48 -7.42 5.55 11.33
C ASP A 48 -7.90 4.50 10.29
N GLU A 49 -9.01 3.80 10.58
CA GLU A 49 -9.64 2.88 9.62
C GLU A 49 -10.13 3.57 8.35
N ASP A 50 -10.66 4.81 8.45
CA ASP A 50 -11.09 5.57 7.27
C ASP A 50 -9.88 5.94 6.41
N ALA A 51 -8.78 6.37 7.03
CA ALA A 51 -7.54 6.68 6.34
C ALA A 51 -7.01 5.46 5.58
N VAL A 52 -6.99 4.29 6.22
CA VAL A 52 -6.55 3.04 5.59
C VAL A 52 -7.47 2.63 4.45
N ARG A 53 -8.79 2.65 4.66
CA ARG A 53 -9.77 2.30 3.64
C ARG A 53 -9.67 3.21 2.42
N ILE A 54 -9.48 4.51 2.63
CA ILE A 54 -9.31 5.50 1.55
C ILE A 54 -8.00 5.25 0.80
N ALA A 55 -6.90 4.97 1.51
CA ALA A 55 -5.60 4.66 0.92
C ALA A 55 -5.63 3.37 0.08
N GLN A 56 -6.28 2.32 0.57
CA GLN A 56 -6.49 1.08 -0.20
C GLN A 56 -7.37 1.32 -1.44
N ARG A 57 -8.48 2.04 -1.30
CA ARG A 57 -9.35 2.39 -2.44
C ARG A 57 -8.63 3.22 -3.48
N MET A 58 -7.78 4.14 -3.04
CA MET A 58 -6.92 4.91 -3.91
C MET A 58 -6.04 3.98 -4.77
N CYS A 59 -5.45 2.93 -4.20
CA CYS A 59 -4.67 1.95 -4.96
C CYS A 59 -5.50 1.15 -5.95
N GLU A 60 -6.72 0.73 -5.57
CA GLU A 60 -7.64 0.09 -6.52
C GLU A 60 -7.96 1.01 -7.72
N ILE A 61 -8.15 2.31 -7.46
CA ILE A 61 -8.43 3.32 -8.50
C ILE A 61 -7.19 3.57 -9.34
N ALA A 62 -6.01 3.64 -8.73
CA ALA A 62 -4.73 3.83 -9.40
C ALA A 62 -4.41 2.67 -10.35
N GLY A 63 -4.79 1.44 -9.98
CA GLY A 63 -4.68 0.25 -10.82
C GLY A 63 -3.24 0.01 -11.27
N ASP A 64 -2.99 0.19 -12.56
CA ASP A 64 -1.67 0.07 -13.23
C ASP A 64 -0.74 1.28 -13.05
N GLY A 65 -1.17 2.32 -12.31
CA GLY A 65 -0.33 3.49 -12.06
C GLY A 65 -0.29 4.50 -13.20
N SER A 66 -1.13 4.32 -14.24
CA SER A 66 -1.33 5.35 -15.27
C SER A 66 -1.60 6.72 -14.65
N GLY A 67 -0.96 7.77 -15.15
CA GLY A 67 -1.08 9.13 -14.60
C GLY A 67 -2.52 9.63 -14.47
N ALA A 68 -3.41 9.23 -15.39
CA ALA A 68 -4.84 9.57 -15.32
C ALA A 68 -5.57 8.85 -14.16
N LYS A 69 -5.18 7.62 -13.84
CA LYS A 69 -5.74 6.82 -12.75
C LYS A 69 -5.21 7.29 -11.40
N LEU A 70 -3.92 7.60 -11.30
CA LEU A 70 -3.35 8.25 -10.13
C LEU A 70 -4.03 9.58 -9.85
N GLN A 71 -4.28 10.41 -10.87
CA GLN A 71 -5.07 11.64 -10.68
C GLN A 71 -6.48 11.35 -10.16
N LYS A 72 -7.20 10.37 -10.72
CA LYS A 72 -8.52 9.96 -10.20
C LYS A 72 -8.45 9.52 -8.74
N ALA A 73 -7.39 8.81 -8.37
CA ALA A 73 -7.18 8.33 -7.01
C ALA A 73 -6.94 9.51 -6.04
N VAL A 74 -6.13 10.50 -6.43
CA VAL A 74 -5.94 11.75 -5.69
C VAL A 74 -7.25 12.53 -5.56
N TYR A 75 -8.04 12.62 -6.63
CA TYR A 75 -9.36 13.26 -6.59
C TYR A 75 -10.32 12.54 -5.65
N TYR A 76 -10.30 11.21 -5.63
CA TYR A 76 -11.09 10.42 -4.68
C TYR A 76 -10.73 10.74 -3.23
N VAL A 77 -9.43 10.81 -2.90
CA VAL A 77 -8.98 11.23 -1.56
C VAL A 77 -9.52 12.64 -1.25
N ARG A 78 -9.42 13.59 -2.17
CA ARG A 78 -9.96 14.94 -1.98
C ARG A 78 -11.47 14.95 -1.72
N ASP A 79 -12.26 14.17 -2.46
CA ASP A 79 -13.72 14.15 -2.32
C ASP A 79 -14.18 13.43 -1.04
N HIS A 80 -13.39 12.47 -0.54
CA HIS A 80 -13.71 11.68 0.65
C HIS A 80 -13.01 12.18 1.94
N THR A 81 -12.19 13.22 1.85
CA THR A 81 -11.49 13.80 3.00
C THR A 81 -11.67 15.31 3.05
N LYS A 82 -11.43 15.92 4.21
CA LYS A 82 -11.44 17.39 4.37
C LYS A 82 -10.04 18.01 4.23
N LEU A 83 -9.12 17.30 3.58
CA LEU A 83 -7.74 17.74 3.44
C LEU A 83 -7.62 18.89 2.43
N SER A 84 -6.69 19.81 2.70
CA SER A 84 -6.22 20.77 1.70
C SER A 84 -5.53 20.06 0.54
N LYS A 85 -5.42 20.73 -0.62
CA LYS A 85 -4.79 20.15 -1.82
C LYS A 85 -3.42 19.53 -1.52
N ASP A 86 -2.55 20.25 -0.81
CA ASP A 86 -1.26 19.75 -0.35
C ASP A 86 -1.39 18.48 0.49
N GLY A 87 -2.29 18.48 1.49
CA GLY A 87 -2.53 17.32 2.35
C GLY A 87 -3.04 16.10 1.58
N VAL A 88 -3.88 16.30 0.55
CA VAL A 88 -4.33 15.23 -0.36
C VAL A 88 -3.15 14.64 -1.12
N THR A 89 -2.28 15.47 -1.70
CA THR A 89 -1.08 14.98 -2.42
C THR A 89 -0.12 14.25 -1.50
N THR A 90 0.11 14.77 -0.28
CA THR A 90 0.96 14.11 0.72
C THR A 90 0.39 12.77 1.13
N PHE A 91 -0.90 12.72 1.48
CA PHE A 91 -1.61 11.49 1.79
C PHE A 91 -1.49 10.48 0.64
N ALA A 92 -1.77 10.92 -0.58
CA ALA A 92 -1.72 10.11 -1.78
C ALA A 92 -0.32 9.54 -2.05
N GLY A 93 0.72 10.35 -1.89
CA GLY A 93 2.11 9.92 -2.09
C GLY A 93 2.56 8.89 -1.06
N ILE A 94 2.18 9.06 0.22
CA ILE A 94 2.50 8.09 1.27
C ILE A 94 1.69 6.81 1.06
N ALA A 95 0.38 6.93 0.81
CA ALA A 95 -0.52 5.80 0.54
C ALA A 95 -0.03 4.97 -0.65
N ALA A 96 0.40 5.61 -1.74
CA ALA A 96 0.92 4.91 -2.91
C ALA A 96 2.14 4.04 -2.58
N ARG A 97 3.04 4.51 -1.72
CA ARG A 97 4.24 3.75 -1.32
C ARG A 97 3.91 2.57 -0.40
N VAL A 98 2.83 2.67 0.37
CA VAL A 98 2.44 1.68 1.38
C VAL A 98 1.52 0.62 0.79
N TYR A 99 0.50 1.04 0.05
CA TYR A 99 -0.61 0.19 -0.39
C TYR A 99 -0.59 -0.10 -1.89
N CYS A 100 0.23 0.60 -2.69
CA CYS A 100 0.32 0.38 -4.12
C CYS A 100 1.73 -0.12 -4.51
N PRO A 101 2.15 -1.34 -4.13
CA PRO A 101 3.44 -1.88 -4.55
C PRO A 101 3.49 -2.13 -6.07
N ASP A 102 2.36 -2.48 -6.70
CA ASP A 102 2.26 -2.80 -8.13
C ASP A 102 2.32 -1.59 -9.08
N VAL A 103 2.07 -0.36 -8.60
CA VAL A 103 2.19 0.86 -9.43
C VAL A 103 3.60 1.42 -9.46
N LEU A 104 4.48 0.94 -8.58
CA LEU A 104 5.89 1.31 -8.57
C LEU A 104 6.65 0.28 -9.42
N PRO A 105 7.28 0.69 -10.53
CA PRO A 105 8.14 -0.22 -11.27
C PRO A 105 9.30 -0.65 -10.37
N SER A 106 9.50 -1.96 -10.27
CA SER A 106 10.66 -2.60 -9.65
C SER A 106 11.98 -2.15 -10.28
#